data_AF-A0A453EBD0-F1
#
_entry.id   AF-A0A453EBD0-F1
#
_cell.length_a   1.000
_cell.length_b   1.000
_cell.length_c   1.000
_cell.angle_alpha   90.00
_cell.angle_beta   90.00
_cell.angle_gamma   90.00
#
_symmetry.space_group_name_H-M   'P 1'
#
loop_
_entity.id
_entity.type
_entity.pdbx_description
1 polymer ?
#
loop_
_entity_poly.entity_id
_entity_poly.type
_entity_poly.pdbx_seq_one_letter_code
_entity_poly.pdbx_strand_id
1 'polypeptide(L)' 'GGVAITDARFINIRGTSSEQEAIQILCSKSVPCHGIFLHNVDLSWANHTAPTKAKILNAQGSIAGTVKPQVRFRGL' A
#
# COMPACT_ATOMS: atom_id res chain seq x y z
N GLY A 1 10.57 10.68 -19.96
CA GLY A 1 11.27 10.41 -18.68
C GLY A 1 10.33 9.66 -17.74
N GLY A 2 10.86 9.03 -16.69
CA GLY A 2 10.05 8.46 -15.60
C GLY A 2 9.87 9.45 -14.44
N VAL A 3 8.86 9.23 -13.60
CA VAL A 3 8.62 10.03 -12.39
C VAL A 3 9.09 9.24 -11.19
N ALA A 4 9.96 9.83 -10.38
CA ALA A 4 10.40 9.24 -9.11
C ALA A 4 9.46 9.67 -7.98
N ILE A 5 8.89 8.68 -7.27
CA ILE A 5 8.07 8.91 -6.08
C ILE A 5 8.91 8.56 -4.85
N THR A 6 9.04 9.52 -3.94
CA THR A 6 9.81 9.41 -2.70
C THR A 6 9.08 10.04 -1.51
N ASP A 7 9.20 9.46 -0.32
CA ASP A 7 8.60 9.94 0.95
C ASP A 7 7.09 10.19 0.88
N ALA A 8 6.35 9.30 0.19
CA ALA A 8 4.90 9.35 0.14
C ALA A 8 4.30 8.74 1.42
N ARG A 9 3.42 9.49 2.10
CA ARG A 9 2.85 9.11 3.40
C ARG A 9 1.34 8.92 3.32
N PHE A 10 0.88 7.75 3.74
CA PHE A 10 -0.53 7.36 3.79
C PHE A 10 -0.92 7.14 5.25
N ILE A 11 -1.66 8.09 5.82
CA ILE A 11 -1.88 8.17 7.28
C ILE A 11 -3.37 8.26 7.58
N ASN A 12 -3.84 7.46 8.55
CA ASN A 12 -5.21 7.49 9.09
C ASN A 12 -6.32 7.30 8.03
N ILE A 13 -6.08 6.43 7.04
CA ILE A 13 -7.05 6.11 5.99
C ILE A 13 -7.96 4.99 6.47
N ARG A 14 -9.28 5.20 6.45
CA ARG A 14 -10.27 4.19 6.88
C ARG A 14 -11.46 4.14 5.93
N GLY A 15 -12.00 2.94 5.72
CA GLY A 15 -13.25 2.76 4.96
C GLY A 15 -13.29 1.47 4.17
N THR A 16 -14.03 1.50 3.06
CA THR A 16 -14.25 0.34 2.19
C THR A 16 -13.72 0.57 0.77
N SER A 17 -13.08 -0.43 0.19
CA SER A 17 -12.70 -0.49 -1.22
C SER A 17 -13.78 -1.21 -2.04
N SER A 18 -14.02 -0.75 -3.27
CA SER A 18 -14.85 -1.47 -4.26
C SER A 18 -14.16 -2.75 -4.76
N GLU A 19 -12.82 -2.75 -4.79
CA GLU A 19 -11.99 -3.88 -5.22
C GLU A 19 -11.46 -4.68 -4.03
N GLN A 20 -11.19 -5.97 -4.22
CA GLN A 20 -10.58 -6.82 -3.18
C GLN A 20 -9.14 -6.36 -2.87
N GLU A 21 -8.38 -5.96 -3.89
CA GLU A 21 -7.05 -5.35 -3.79
C GLU A 21 -7.13 -3.88 -3.33
N ALA A 22 -7.49 -3.67 -2.07
CA ALA A 22 -7.73 -2.36 -1.48
C ALA A 22 -6.47 -1.47 -1.38
N ILE A 23 -5.27 -2.04 -1.40
CA ILE A 23 -4.00 -1.28 -1.42
C ILE A 23 -3.16 -1.73 -2.62
N GLN A 24 -2.83 -0.78 -3.50
CA GLN A 24 -1.97 -1.03 -4.65
C GLN A 24 -0.86 0.03 -4.70
N ILE A 25 0.39 -0.41 -4.51
CA ILE A 25 1.58 0.44 -4.67
C ILE A 25 2.43 -0.20 -5.77
N LEU A 26 2.23 0.27 -7.00
CA LEU A 26 2.79 -0.31 -8.20
C LEU A 26 3.73 0.68 -8.87
N CYS A 27 5.03 0.43 -8.76
CA CYS A 27 6.07 1.31 -9.28
C CYS A 27 6.81 0.67 -10.46
N SER A 28 7.41 1.52 -11.29
CA SER A 28 8.21 1.07 -12.42
C SER A 28 9.43 0.28 -11.94
N LYS A 29 9.81 -0.75 -12.69
CA LYS A 29 11.07 -1.47 -12.44
C LYS A 29 12.29 -0.58 -12.70
N SER A 30 12.21 0.35 -13.65
CA SER A 30 13.30 1.27 -13.99
C SER A 30 13.43 2.44 -13.01
N VAL A 31 12.36 2.78 -12.30
CA VAL A 31 12.33 3.86 -11.29
C VAL A 31 11.51 3.37 -10.10
N PRO A 32 12.09 2.56 -9.20
CA PRO A 32 11.39 2.05 -8.03
C PRO A 32 11.05 3.17 -7.04
N CYS A 33 9.94 2.99 -6.31
CA CYS A 33 9.52 3.92 -5.26
C CYS A 33 10.28 3.66 -3.96
N HIS A 34 10.64 4.73 -3.24
CA HIS A 34 11.36 4.62 -1.97
C HIS A 34 10.71 5.49 -0.89
N GLY A 35 10.86 5.09 0.36
CA GLY A 35 10.33 5.86 1.49
C GLY A 35 8.80 5.89 1.55
N ILE A 36 8.11 4.87 1.03
CA ILE A 36 6.65 4.79 1.19
C ILE A 36 6.33 4.50 2.66
N PHE A 37 5.45 5.28 3.28
CA PHE A 37 5.10 5.13 4.68
C PHE A 37 3.60 4.94 4.85
N LEU A 38 3.19 3.83 5.48
CA LEU A 38 1.79 3.58 5.86
C LEU A 38 1.65 3.63 7.37
N HIS A 39 0.71 4.45 7.85
CA HIS A 39 0.38 4.55 9.27
C HIS A 39 -1.12 4.54 9.52
N ASN A 40 -1.60 3.59 10.34
CA ASN A 40 -3.01 3.50 10.73
C ASN A 40 -3.98 3.49 9.53
N VAL A 41 -3.76 2.57 8.59
CA VAL A 41 -4.61 2.36 7.40
C VAL A 41 -5.51 1.15 7.63
N ASP A 42 -6.82 1.29 7.54
CA ASP A 42 -7.78 0.19 7.72
C ASP A 42 -8.83 0.18 6.60
N LEU A 43 -8.63 -0.69 5.62
CA LEU A 43 -9.51 -0.85 4.47
C LEU A 43 -10.10 -2.27 4.42
N SER A 44 -11.43 -2.36 4.32
CA SER A 44 -12.16 -3.60 4.04
C SER A 44 -12.75 -3.59 2.63
N TRP A 45 -13.14 -4.75 2.12
CA TRP A 45 -13.76 -4.87 0.81
C TRP A 45 -15.26 -4.69 0.98
N ALA A 46 -15.89 -3.86 0.15
CA ALA A 46 -17.30 -3.52 0.27
C ALA A 46 -18.24 -4.74 0.20
N ASN A 47 -17.83 -5.81 -0.47
CA ASN A 47 -18.65 -7.04 -0.54
C ASN A 47 -18.51 -7.91 0.71
N HIS A 48 -17.51 -7.67 1.58
CA HIS A 48 -17.27 -8.38 2.83
C HIS A 48 -17.20 -9.93 2.75
N THR A 49 -17.11 -10.51 1.55
CA THR A 49 -17.09 -11.97 1.35
C THR A 49 -15.70 -12.59 1.48
N ALA A 50 -14.65 -11.77 1.51
CA ALA A 50 -13.27 -12.22 1.67
C ALA A 50 -12.40 -11.11 2.30
N PRO A 51 -11.24 -11.46 2.89
CA PRO A 51 -10.26 -10.47 3.31
C PRO A 51 -9.79 -9.58 2.16
N THR A 52 -9.51 -8.31 2.46
CA THR A 52 -8.83 -7.41 1.53
C THR A 52 -7.40 -7.84 1.29
N LYS A 53 -6.86 -7.47 0.13
CA LYS A 53 -5.50 -7.79 -0.29
C LYS A 53 -4.72 -6.52 -0.58
N ALA A 54 -3.40 -6.62 -0.45
CA ALA A 54 -2.47 -5.58 -0.87
C ALA A 54 -1.56 -6.11 -1.97
N LYS A 55 -1.22 -5.25 -2.93
CA LYS A 55 -0.24 -5.55 -3.98
C LYS A 55 0.84 -4.47 -3.99
N ILE A 56 2.08 -4.90 -3.78
CA ILE A 56 3.27 -4.03 -3.78
C ILE A 56 4.22 -4.50 -4.87
N LEU A 57 4.69 -3.59 -5.72
CA LEU A 57 5.62 -3.88 -6.81
C LEU A 57 6.66 -2.77 -6.94
N ASN A 58 7.95 -3.14 -6.91
CA ASN A 58 9.10 -2.22 -7.03
C ASN A 58 9.03 -1.02 -6.08
N ALA A 59 8.54 -1.23 -4.86
CA ALA A 59 8.41 -0.19 -3.86
C ALA A 59 9.00 -0.65 -2.53
N GLN A 60 9.72 0.27 -1.89
CA GLN A 60 10.30 0.09 -0.57
C GLN A 60 9.67 1.09 0.39
N GLY A 61 9.41 0.63 1.60
CA GLY A 61 8.66 1.40 2.57
C GLY A 61 8.64 0.79 3.95
N SER A 62 7.99 1.49 4.87
CA SER A 62 7.81 1.07 6.25
C SER A 62 6.36 1.25 6.69
N ILE A 63 6.01 0.51 7.74
CA ILE A 63 4.68 0.48 8.33
C ILE A 63 4.81 0.87 9.79
N ALA A 64 3.88 1.69 10.28
CA ALA A 64 3.72 1.94 11.70
C ALA A 64 2.24 1.81 12.10
N GLY A 65 1.97 1.36 13.32
CA GLY A 65 0.59 1.19 13.78
C GLY A 65 -0.19 0.11 13.01
N THR A 66 -1.51 0.23 12.94
CA THR A 66 -2.36 -0.79 12.31
C THR A 66 -2.45 -0.58 10.79
N VAL A 67 -2.11 -1.60 10.00
CA VAL A 67 -2.32 -1.59 8.54
C VAL A 67 -3.09 -2.82 8.09
N LYS A 68 -4.28 -2.61 7.52
CA LYS A 68 -5.15 -3.61 6.90
C LYS A 68 -5.58 -3.11 5.51
N PRO A 69 -5.46 -3.93 4.45
CA PRO A 69 -4.84 -5.25 4.41
C PRO A 69 -3.34 -5.23 4.72
N GLN A 70 -2.80 -6.37 5.19
CA GLN A 70 -1.37 -6.51 5.49
C GLN A 70 -0.54 -6.27 4.23
N VAL A 71 0.37 -5.28 4.29
CA VAL A 71 1.31 -5.00 3.20
C VAL A 71 2.67 -5.64 3.52
N ARG A 72 3.36 -6.11 2.49
CA ARG A 72 4.75 -6.58 2.59
C ARG A 72 5.58 -5.81 1.59
N PHE A 73 6.33 -4.83 2.08
CA PHE A 73 7.42 -4.24 1.28
C PHE A 73 8.51 -5.30 1.14
N ARG A 74 8.84 -5.68 -0.08
CA ARG A 74 9.98 -6.58 -0.32
C ARG A 74 11.25 -5.76 -0.13
N GLY A 75 11.98 -6.00 0.95
CA GLY A 75 13.28 -5.37 1.23
C GLY A 75 13.67 -5.42 2.70
N LEU A 76 14.32 -6.50 3.10
CA LEU A 76 15.73 -6.44 3.52
C LEU A 76 16.51 -7.26 2.48
#